data_AF-A0A3D0UUD9-F1
#
_entry.id   AF-A0A3D0UUD9-F1
#
_cell.length_a   1.000
_cell.length_b   1.000
_cell.length_c   1.000
_cell.angle_alpha   90.00
_cell.angle_beta   90.00
_cell.angle_gamma   90.00
#
_symmetry.space_group_name_H-M   'P 1'
#
loop_
_entity.id
_entity.type
_entity.pdbx_description
1 polymer ?
#
loop_
_entity_poly.entity_id
_entity_poly.type
_entity_poly.pdbx_seq_one_letter_code
_entity_poly.pdbx_strand_id
1 'polypeptide(L)'
;MFSGERPNFPSEQTPTDGQTPPSLDQAPTDDTTTQDTVSNADTIKKLTINQNCIGCGKCAMIASSNFAMQGNKAVVISQDNTDSQSVQHTIRGCHANAISLA
;
A
#
# COMPACT_ATOMS: atom_id res chain seq x y z
N MET A 1 12.75 -59.32 -21.73
CA MET A 1 13.38 -58.92 -20.46
C MET A 1 12.99 -57.47 -20.21
N PHE A 2 11.91 -57.23 -19.48
CA PHE A 2 11.43 -55.89 -19.14
C PHE A 2 11.67 -55.67 -17.64
N SER A 3 12.86 -55.14 -17.32
CA SER A 3 13.15 -54.50 -16.04
C SER A 3 12.82 -53.01 -16.23
N GLY A 4 11.95 -52.34 -15.50
CA GLY A 4 11.34 -52.66 -14.22
C GLY A 4 11.83 -51.73 -13.12
N GLU A 5 11.82 -50.41 -13.32
CA GLU A 5 12.12 -49.42 -12.27
C GLU A 5 11.13 -48.24 -12.36
N ARG A 6 10.16 -48.23 -11.44
CA ARG A 6 9.26 -47.09 -11.19
C ARG A 6 9.94 -46.14 -10.18
N PRO A 7 9.86 -44.82 -10.33
CA PRO A 7 10.37 -43.88 -9.34
C PRO A 7 9.56 -43.98 -8.04
N ASN A 8 10.29 -44.15 -6.94
CA ASN A 8 9.82 -44.17 -5.56
C ASN A 8 9.52 -42.72 -5.14
N PHE A 9 8.24 -42.38 -5.02
CA PHE A 9 7.77 -41.12 -4.43
C PHE A 9 7.61 -41.32 -2.91
N PRO A 10 8.33 -40.59 -2.05
CA PRO A 10 8.00 -40.58 -0.63
C PRO A 10 6.69 -39.81 -0.39
N SER A 11 5.81 -40.50 0.34
CA SER A 11 4.46 -40.13 0.71
C SER A 11 4.37 -38.87 1.58
N GLU A 12 3.23 -38.22 1.43
CA GLU A 12 2.63 -37.17 2.26
C GLU A 12 3.01 -37.23 3.75
N GLN A 13 3.41 -36.07 4.29
CA GLN A 13 3.18 -35.72 5.69
C GLN A 13 2.59 -34.31 5.75
N THR A 14 1.26 -34.27 5.83
CA THR A 14 0.47 -33.13 6.28
C THR A 14 0.67 -32.93 7.78
N PRO A 15 0.95 -31.72 8.29
CA PRO A 15 0.68 -31.39 9.68
C PRO A 15 -0.82 -31.04 9.83
N THR A 16 -1.58 -31.96 10.40
CA THR A 16 -2.90 -31.72 10.99
C THR A 16 -2.76 -31.55 12.49
N ASP A 17 -2.75 -30.30 12.94
CA ASP A 17 -3.20 -29.89 14.27
C ASP A 17 -3.80 -28.48 14.02
N GLY A 18 -5.12 -28.29 14.09
CA GLY A 18 -5.88 -28.51 15.30
C GLY A 18 -5.99 -27.19 16.06
N GLN A 19 -6.62 -26.18 15.46
CA GLN A 19 -7.14 -25.07 16.24
C GLN A 19 -8.54 -24.68 15.76
N THR A 20 -9.48 -24.99 16.65
CA THR A 20 -10.90 -24.69 16.66
C THR A 20 -11.23 -23.28 16.14
N PRO A 21 -12.24 -23.11 15.27
CA PRO A 21 -12.77 -21.80 14.94
C PRO A 21 -13.51 -21.22 16.16
N PRO A 22 -13.20 -20.00 16.64
CA PRO A 22 -14.11 -19.31 17.54
C PRO A 22 -15.38 -18.94 16.77
N SER A 23 -16.49 -19.34 17.37
CA SER A 23 -17.87 -19.20 16.89
C SER A 23 -18.22 -17.76 16.54
N LEU A 24 -18.91 -17.60 15.40
CA LEU A 24 -19.90 -16.56 15.15
C LEU A 24 -20.88 -16.48 16.33
N ASP A 25 -21.12 -15.27 16.87
CA ASP A 25 -22.41 -14.58 16.74
C ASP A 25 -22.35 -13.12 17.29
N GLN A 26 -22.64 -12.16 16.39
CA GLN A 26 -23.43 -10.90 16.54
C GLN A 26 -23.21 -9.99 17.78
N ALA A 27 -23.08 -8.68 17.70
CA ALA A 27 -23.76 -7.68 16.87
C ALA A 27 -22.98 -6.34 16.91
N PRO A 28 -23.25 -5.38 16.01
CA PRO A 28 -22.47 -4.18 15.83
C PRO A 28 -22.83 -3.13 16.88
N THR A 29 -21.88 -2.76 17.74
CA THR A 29 -21.92 -1.42 18.34
C THR A 29 -21.17 -0.49 17.40
N ASP A 30 -21.98 0.09 16.54
CA ASP A 30 -21.86 1.42 15.97
C ASP A 30 -21.31 2.42 17.03
N ASP A 31 -20.02 2.35 17.34
CA ASP A 31 -19.32 3.53 17.85
C ASP A 31 -19.01 4.36 16.61
N THR A 32 -20.07 5.05 16.18
CA THR A 32 -19.99 6.26 15.37
C THR A 32 -18.99 7.17 16.06
N THR A 33 -17.71 6.99 15.72
CA THR A 33 -16.70 8.02 15.84
C THR A 33 -17.13 9.08 14.85
N THR A 34 -18.03 9.96 15.30
CA THR A 34 -18.27 11.26 14.68
C THR A 34 -16.97 12.05 14.83
N GLN A 35 -15.99 11.74 13.99
CA GLN A 35 -14.99 12.69 13.58
C GLN A 35 -15.39 13.23 12.21
N ASP A 36 -16.62 13.72 12.13
CA ASP A 36 -16.92 14.93 11.36
C ASP A 36 -16.21 16.10 12.05
N THR A 37 -14.87 16.05 12.06
CA THR A 37 -14.09 17.26 12.12
C THR A 37 -14.18 17.84 10.72
N VAL A 38 -15.31 18.48 10.45
CA VAL A 38 -15.48 19.42 9.35
C VAL A 38 -14.59 20.63 9.70
N SER A 39 -13.29 20.45 9.54
CA SER A 39 -12.30 21.50 9.51
C SER A 39 -11.85 21.59 8.06
N ASN A 40 -12.52 22.46 7.31
CA ASN A 40 -12.11 23.84 7.08
C ASN A 40 -11.12 23.91 5.94
N ALA A 41 -11.55 24.61 4.89
CA ALA A 41 -10.79 24.96 3.70
C ALA A 41 -10.20 23.74 2.98
N ASP A 42 -10.93 23.26 1.97
CA ASP A 42 -10.36 22.61 0.79
C ASP A 42 -9.36 23.59 0.15
N THR A 43 -8.22 23.71 0.83
CA THR A 43 -7.09 24.50 0.43
C THR A 43 -6.47 23.60 -0.61
N ILE A 44 -6.62 23.91 -1.89
CA ILE A 44 -6.15 23.04 -2.97
C ILE A 44 -4.65 22.81 -2.78
N LYS A 45 -4.27 21.71 -2.13
CA LYS A 45 -2.86 21.39 -1.86
C LYS A 45 -2.30 20.79 -3.12
N LYS A 46 -1.33 21.46 -3.70
CA LYS A 46 -0.70 21.04 -4.95
C LYS A 46 0.53 20.19 -4.66
N LEU A 47 0.48 18.93 -5.08
CA LEU A 47 1.62 18.04 -5.09
C LEU A 47 2.68 18.53 -6.06
N THR A 48 3.91 18.65 -5.57
CA THR A 48 5.08 19.03 -6.35
C THR A 48 6.26 18.14 -6.04
N ILE A 49 7.10 17.92 -7.05
CA ILE A 49 8.36 17.16 -6.94
C ILE A 49 9.52 18.07 -7.34
N ASN A 50 10.44 18.28 -6.40
CA ASN A 50 11.64 19.08 -6.59
C ASN A 50 12.74 18.32 -7.33
N GLN A 51 13.77 19.04 -7.77
CA GLN A 51 14.90 18.45 -8.50
C GLN A 51 15.71 17.42 -7.68
N ASN A 52 15.59 17.46 -6.35
CA ASN A 52 16.18 16.51 -5.41
C ASN A 52 15.67 15.07 -5.60
N CYS A 53 14.63 14.85 -6.40
CA CYS A 53 14.15 13.51 -6.71
C CYS A 53 15.27 12.67 -7.35
N ILE A 54 15.69 11.63 -6.63
CA ILE A 54 16.68 10.63 -7.07
C ILE A 54 16.04 9.43 -7.81
N GLY A 55 14.72 9.42 -7.96
CA GLY A 55 14.04 8.36 -8.71
C GLY A 55 13.94 7.01 -8.00
N CYS A 56 13.81 6.97 -6.67
CA CYS A 56 13.73 5.70 -5.93
C CYS A 56 12.43 4.90 -6.14
N GLY A 57 11.42 5.46 -6.82
CA GLY A 57 10.16 4.78 -7.14
C GLY A 57 9.19 4.57 -5.98
N LYS A 58 9.59 4.82 -4.73
CA LYS A 58 8.77 4.55 -3.54
C LYS A 58 7.42 5.28 -3.54
N CYS A 59 7.39 6.53 -4.02
CA CYS A 59 6.16 7.30 -4.10
C CYS A 59 5.16 6.73 -5.12
N ALA A 60 5.64 6.26 -6.26
CA ALA A 60 4.82 5.59 -7.27
C ALA A 60 4.35 4.20 -6.82
N MET A 61 5.05 3.54 -5.88
CA MET A 61 4.60 2.26 -5.32
C MET A 61 3.49 2.42 -4.26
N ILE A 62 3.56 3.46 -3.43
CA ILE A 62 2.60 3.68 -2.33
C ILE A 62 1.38 4.48 -2.80
N ALA A 63 1.59 5.48 -3.65
CA ALA A 63 0.56 6.37 -4.17
C ALA A 63 0.65 6.42 -5.70
N SER A 64 0.49 5.26 -6.33
CA SER A 64 0.50 5.06 -7.79
C SER A 64 -0.56 5.87 -8.53
N SER A 65 -1.64 6.26 -7.84
CA SER A 65 -2.69 7.11 -8.41
C SER A 65 -2.23 8.56 -8.60
N ASN A 66 -1.33 9.06 -7.74
CA ASN A 66 -0.85 10.44 -7.76
C ASN A 66 0.54 10.59 -8.38
N PHE A 67 1.37 9.56 -8.28
CA PHE A 67 2.75 9.59 -8.72
C PHE A 67 3.04 8.47 -9.72
N ALA A 68 3.75 8.81 -10.79
CA ALA A 68 4.32 7.85 -11.71
C ALA A 68 5.82 8.08 -11.85
N MET A 69 6.52 7.05 -12.32
CA MET A 69 7.93 7.19 -12.69
C MET A 69 8.02 7.55 -14.17
N GLN A 70 8.69 8.66 -14.47
CA GLN A 70 9.00 9.07 -15.85
C GLN A 70 10.53 9.05 -16.02
N GLY A 71 11.03 7.97 -16.62
CA GLY A 71 12.47 7.69 -16.69
C GLY A 71 13.06 7.51 -15.30
N ASN A 72 14.05 8.34 -14.95
CA ASN A 72 14.78 8.26 -13.68
C ASN A 72 14.24 9.23 -12.60
N LYS A 73 13.08 9.85 -12.80
CA LYS A 73 12.46 10.75 -11.81
C LYS A 73 10.99 10.43 -11.63
N ALA A 74 10.49 10.68 -10.42
CA ALA A 74 9.06 10.62 -10.15
C ALA A 74 8.39 11.92 -10.64
N VAL A 75 7.17 11.80 -11.15
CA VAL A 75 6.32 12.90 -11.59
C VAL A 75 4.93 12.75 -10.99
N VAL A 76 4.25 13.88 -10.79
CA VAL A 76 2.86 13.91 -10.32
C VAL A 76 1.95 13.75 -11.54
N ILE A 77 1.10 12.73 -11.52
CA ILE A 77 0.12 12.45 -12.59
C ILE A 77 -1.30 12.84 -12.21
N SER A 78 -1.61 12.96 -10.91
CA SER A 78 -2.92 13.41 -10.41
C SER A 78 -2.76 14.28 -9.17
N GLN A 79 -3.59 15.31 -9.10
CA GLN A 79 -3.76 16.22 -7.96
C GLN A 79 -5.03 15.88 -7.15
N ASP A 80 -5.60 14.70 -7.35
CA ASP A 80 -6.79 14.27 -6.63
C ASP A 80 -6.38 13.61 -5.31
N ASN A 81 -7.16 13.81 -4.24
CA ASN A 81 -6.90 13.19 -2.93
C ASN A 81 -5.47 13.45 -2.39
N THR A 82 -4.96 14.67 -2.54
CA THR A 82 -3.62 15.06 -2.02
C THR A 82 -3.53 15.03 -0.50
N ASP A 83 -4.68 15.01 0.17
CA ASP A 83 -4.84 14.82 1.62
C ASP A 83 -4.89 13.35 2.05
N SER A 84 -4.84 12.40 1.11
CA SER A 84 -4.87 10.98 1.45
C SER A 84 -3.69 10.57 2.33
N GLN A 85 -3.94 9.60 3.22
CA GLN A 85 -2.88 9.04 4.07
C GLN A 85 -1.72 8.49 3.24
N SER A 86 -2.00 7.93 2.05
CA SER A 86 -0.99 7.44 1.11
C SER A 86 -0.04 8.55 0.68
N VAL A 87 -0.58 9.72 0.32
CA VAL A 87 0.22 10.89 -0.06
C VAL A 87 1.05 11.39 1.11
N GLN A 88 0.45 11.56 2.30
CA GLN A 88 1.16 11.95 3.51
C GLN A 88 2.29 10.98 3.86
N HIS A 89 2.06 9.68 3.71
CA HIS A 89 3.05 8.64 3.94
C HIS A 89 4.19 8.69 2.91
N THR A 90 3.89 8.95 1.63
CA THR A 90 4.93 9.13 0.61
C THR A 90 5.79 10.36 0.83
N ILE A 91 5.21 11.49 1.27
CA ILE A 91 5.96 12.71 1.58
C ILE A 91 6.95 12.43 2.71
N ARG A 92 6.47 11.85 3.82
CA ARG A 92 7.32 11.49 4.97
C ARG A 92 8.34 10.38 4.65
N GLY A 93 7.98 9.48 3.74
CA GLY A 93 8.81 8.34 3.35
C GLY A 93 9.83 8.64 2.25
N CYS A 94 9.89 9.86 1.73
CA CYS A 94 10.82 10.26 0.68
C CYS A 94 12.20 10.58 1.27
N HIS A 95 13.18 9.68 1.07
CA HIS A 95 14.54 9.86 1.62
C HIS A 95 15.23 11.14 1.10
N ALA A 96 14.87 11.59 -0.10
CA ALA A 96 15.43 12.78 -0.71
C ALA A 96 14.64 14.06 -0.37
N ASN A 97 13.58 13.97 0.45
CA ASN A 97 12.67 15.07 0.77
C ASN A 97 12.24 15.86 -0.48
N ALA A 98 11.99 15.15 -1.58
CA ALA A 98 11.74 15.76 -2.88
C ALA A 98 10.27 16.10 -3.11
N ILE A 99 9.35 15.58 -2.30
CA ILE A 99 7.90 15.73 -2.46
C ILE A 99 7.40 16.79 -1.48
N SER A 100 6.58 17.72 -1.96
CA SER A 100 5.99 18.79 -1.13
C SER A 100 4.55 19.07 -1.53
N LEU A 101 3.77 19.55 -0.58
CA LEU A 101 2.43 20.11 -0.80
C LEU A 101 2.56 21.64 -0.72
N ALA A 102 2.18 22.31 -1.80
CA ALA A 102 2.14 23.77 -1.91
C ALA A 102 0.71 24.30 -1.86
#